data_AF-A0A9E5ZCQ4-F1
#
_entry.id   AF-A0A9E5ZCQ4-F1
#
_cell.length_a   1.000
_cell.length_b   1.000
_cell.length_c   1.000
_cell.angle_alpha   90.00
_cell.angle_beta   90.00
_cell.angle_gamma   90.00
#
_symmetry.space_group_name_H-M   'P 1'
#
loop_
_entity.id
_entity.type
_entity.pdbx_description
1 polymer ?
#
loop_
_entity_poly.entity_id
_entity_poly.type
_entity_poly.pdbx_seq_one_letter_code
_entity_poly.pdbx_strand_id
1 'polypeptide(L)'
;MNTLKITRALIQKNLVRLVGSALLGATVIVAVACGGDAAPSTAAPTATTLPAAAPTATAVPSPTETVAVAPTDTPEVIPSTPPSLPDSTDQTLLAEGKLIFEKTAGGVGCAFCHGMDGKGDGPAGLGAPANRGSTRARFEWALGGGETGAMVFIQLNRAEKDAVMAYLDFLGEQP
;
A
#
# COMPACT_ATOMS: atom_id res chain seq x y z
N MET A 1 1.08 -49.27 19.36
CA MET A 1 1.56 -48.55 20.57
C MET A 1 2.59 -47.45 20.28
N ASN A 2 2.62 -46.86 19.07
CA ASN A 2 3.61 -45.82 18.71
C ASN A 2 3.06 -44.41 18.47
N THR A 3 1.75 -44.23 18.38
CA THR A 3 1.15 -42.93 18.03
C THR A 3 1.02 -41.98 19.22
N LEU A 4 1.01 -42.49 20.46
CA LEU A 4 0.82 -41.69 21.68
C LEU A 4 2.10 -40.96 22.16
N LYS A 5 3.28 -41.40 21.72
CA LYS A 5 4.56 -40.82 22.15
C LYS A 5 4.90 -39.52 21.40
N ILE A 6 4.44 -39.38 20.15
CA ILE A 6 4.72 -38.22 19.30
C ILE A 6 3.93 -36.99 19.78
N THR A 7 2.70 -37.18 20.25
CA THR A 7 1.84 -36.09 20.75
C THR A 7 2.36 -35.47 22.06
N ARG A 8 3.00 -36.27 22.94
CA ARG A 8 3.61 -35.75 24.18
C ARG A 8 4.85 -34.88 23.93
N ALA A 9 5.65 -35.18 22.91
CA ALA A 9 6.90 -34.46 22.64
C ALA A 9 6.66 -33.04 22.07
N LEU A 10 5.56 -32.82 21.36
CA LEU A 10 5.20 -31.51 20.79
C LEU A 10 4.59 -30.56 21.83
N ILE A 11 3.81 -31.08 22.78
CA ILE A 11 3.20 -30.27 23.84
C ILE A 11 4.26 -29.78 24.84
N GLN A 12 5.29 -30.60 25.12
CA GLN A 12 6.32 -30.22 26.08
C GLN A 12 7.27 -29.13 25.57
N LYS A 13 7.51 -29.05 24.26
CA LYS A 13 8.40 -28.02 23.66
C LYS A 13 7.79 -26.61 23.66
N ASN A 14 6.46 -26.48 23.62
CA ASN A 14 5.80 -25.17 23.65
C ASN A 14 5.60 -24.62 25.08
N LEU A 15 5.52 -25.46 26.11
CA LEU A 15 5.44 -24.97 27.49
C LEU A 15 6.74 -24.30 27.96
N VAL A 16 7.90 -24.82 27.55
CA VAL A 16 9.21 -24.26 27.96
C VAL A 16 9.44 -22.85 27.40
N ARG A 17 8.83 -22.51 26.25
CA ARG A 17 8.91 -21.16 25.69
C ARG A 17 7.98 -20.15 26.34
N LEU A 18 6.92 -20.59 27.02
CA LEU A 18 5.93 -19.70 27.62
C LEU A 18 6.29 -19.23 29.04
N VAL A 19 7.14 -19.98 29.76
CA VAL A 19 7.52 -19.67 31.16
C VAL A 19 8.81 -18.84 31.25
N GLY A 20 9.55 -18.67 30.15
CA GLY A 20 10.86 -18.01 30.14
C GLY A 20 10.87 -16.48 30.01
N SER A 21 9.73 -15.81 29.88
CA SER A 21 9.67 -14.36 29.60
C SER A 21 9.21 -13.49 30.76
N ALA A 22 9.18 -14.02 31.99
CA ALA A 22 8.87 -13.26 33.19
C ALA A 22 10.10 -13.11 34.08
N LEU A 23 10.92 -12.09 33.83
CA LEU A 23 11.66 -11.28 34.80
C LEU A 23 12.69 -10.45 34.03
N LEU A 24 12.55 -9.12 34.09
CA LEU A 24 13.60 -8.17 34.46
C LEU A 24 13.06 -6.77 34.12
N GLY A 25 12.31 -6.22 35.07
CA GLY A 25 12.17 -4.79 35.18
C GLY A 25 13.52 -4.19 35.55
N ALA A 26 13.90 -3.15 34.82
CA ALA A 26 14.92 -2.19 35.24
C ALA A 26 14.43 -0.81 34.82
N THR A 27 13.76 -0.15 35.76
CA THR A 27 13.58 1.30 35.80
C THR A 27 14.93 1.98 35.68
N VAL A 28 15.15 2.73 34.61
CA VAL A 28 16.18 3.77 34.57
C VAL A 28 15.47 5.10 34.31
N ILE A 29 15.30 5.85 35.39
CA ILE A 29 14.96 7.26 35.36
C ILE A 29 16.25 7.98 34.95
N VAL A 30 16.32 8.49 33.71
CA VAL A 30 17.32 9.49 33.33
C VAL A 30 16.61 10.83 33.22
N ALA A 31 16.74 11.63 34.28
CA ALA A 31 16.52 13.06 34.19
C ALA A 31 17.72 13.67 33.45
N VAL A 32 17.53 14.04 32.18
CA VAL A 32 18.46 14.92 31.46
C VAL A 32 17.93 16.34 31.57
N ALA A 33 18.57 17.12 32.43
CA ALA A 33 18.53 18.58 32.41
C ALA A 33 19.78 19.08 31.69
N CYS A 34 19.58 19.88 30.64
CA CYS A 34 20.44 20.91 30.05
C CYS A 34 19.67 21.38 28.81
N GLY A 35 19.20 22.63 28.69
CA GLY A 35 20.03 23.83 28.76
C GLY A 35 20.79 23.94 27.44
N GLY A 36 20.26 24.70 26.47
CA GLY A 36 20.88 24.85 25.16
C GLY A 36 20.08 25.72 24.21
N ASP A 37 20.60 26.91 23.99
CA ASP A 37 20.06 28.09 23.33
C ASP A 37 19.38 27.90 21.96
N ALA A 38 18.32 28.68 21.79
CA ALA A 38 17.78 29.03 20.50
C ALA A 38 18.83 29.82 19.69
N ALA A 39 19.17 29.31 18.51
CA ALA A 39 19.79 30.10 17.45
C ALA A 39 18.83 30.15 16.26
N PRO A 40 18.47 31.33 15.74
CA PRO A 40 17.68 31.44 14.52
C PRO A 40 18.58 31.11 13.32
N SER A 41 18.27 30.03 12.60
CA SER A 41 18.88 29.76 11.30
C SER A 41 18.16 30.61 10.25
N THR A 42 18.65 31.83 10.03
CA THR A 42 18.39 32.61 8.83
C THR A 42 19.33 32.14 7.72
N ALA A 43 18.81 31.34 6.79
CA ALA A 43 19.38 31.22 5.46
C ALA A 43 18.27 30.85 4.47
N ALA A 44 17.72 31.87 3.81
CA ALA A 44 16.88 31.69 2.64
C ALA A 44 17.76 31.17 1.47
N PRO A 45 17.37 30.11 0.75
CA PRO A 45 18.03 29.77 -0.50
C PRO A 45 17.62 30.78 -1.57
N THR A 46 18.62 31.42 -2.15
CA THR A 46 18.52 32.22 -3.37
C THR A 46 17.89 31.37 -4.48
N ALA A 47 16.75 31.80 -5.02
CA ALA A 47 16.11 31.16 -6.16
C ALA A 47 17.00 31.33 -7.39
N THR A 48 17.67 30.25 -7.79
CA THR A 48 18.27 30.13 -9.12
C THR A 48 17.14 29.94 -10.12
N THR A 49 16.77 31.02 -10.81
CA THR A 49 15.87 30.97 -11.96
C THR A 49 16.60 30.33 -13.14
N LEU A 50 16.27 29.07 -13.43
CA LEU A 50 16.59 28.44 -14.70
C LEU A 50 15.72 29.05 -15.82
N PRO A 51 16.27 29.27 -17.03
CA PRO A 51 15.48 29.71 -18.17
C PRO A 51 14.50 28.61 -18.61
N ALA A 52 13.26 29.02 -18.84
CA ALA A 52 12.20 28.19 -19.37
C ALA A 52 12.58 27.64 -20.76
N ALA A 53 12.79 26.33 -20.85
CA ALA A 53 12.80 25.63 -22.12
C ALA A 53 11.38 25.59 -22.67
N ALA A 54 11.17 26.22 -23.83
CA ALA A 54 9.91 26.15 -24.56
C ALA A 54 9.64 24.70 -25.00
N PRO A 55 8.45 24.13 -24.74
CA PRO A 55 8.09 22.86 -25.35
C PRO A 55 7.71 23.09 -26.82
N THR A 56 8.50 22.52 -27.71
CA THR A 56 8.12 22.30 -29.11
C THR A 56 6.92 21.35 -29.12
N ALA A 57 5.73 21.91 -29.40
CA ALA A 57 4.52 21.15 -29.64
C ALA A 57 4.73 20.21 -30.82
N THR A 58 4.89 18.92 -30.55
CA THR A 58 4.82 17.87 -31.57
C THR A 58 3.36 17.49 -31.73
N ALA A 59 2.84 17.69 -32.93
CA ALA A 59 1.47 17.42 -33.31
C ALA A 59 1.06 15.97 -33.02
N VAL A 60 -0.09 15.81 -32.38
CA VAL A 60 -0.79 14.53 -32.22
C VAL A 60 -1.57 14.26 -33.51
N PRO A 61 -1.32 13.16 -34.26
CA PRO A 61 -2.26 12.74 -35.29
C PRO A 61 -3.52 12.19 -34.62
N SER A 62 -4.65 12.77 -35.00
CA SER A 62 -5.99 12.31 -34.66
C SER A 62 -6.33 11.05 -35.46
N PRO A 63 -6.67 9.90 -34.83
CA PRO A 63 -7.36 8.84 -35.56
C PRO A 63 -8.82 9.24 -35.74
N THR A 64 -9.12 9.74 -36.93
CA THR A 64 -10.46 9.67 -37.51
C THR A 64 -10.73 8.21 -37.83
N GLU A 65 -11.68 7.58 -37.13
CA GLU A 65 -12.50 6.57 -37.77
C GLU A 65 -13.86 6.45 -37.08
N THR A 66 -14.81 7.16 -37.68
CA THR A 66 -16.24 6.93 -37.56
C THR A 66 -16.59 5.72 -38.41
N VAL A 67 -16.98 4.61 -37.78
CA VAL A 67 -17.88 3.63 -38.40
C VAL A 67 -19.06 3.44 -37.47
N ALA A 68 -20.14 4.13 -37.82
CA ALA A 68 -21.46 3.92 -37.27
C ALA A 68 -22.03 2.62 -37.88
N VAL A 69 -22.36 1.65 -37.03
CA VAL A 69 -23.27 0.56 -37.38
C VAL A 69 -24.48 0.71 -36.46
N ALA A 70 -25.62 1.05 -37.05
CA ALA A 70 -26.93 1.16 -36.38
C ALA A 70 -27.63 -0.23 -36.36
N PRO A 71 -28.68 -0.41 -35.56
CA PRO A 71 -28.80 -1.51 -34.61
C PRO A 71 -29.59 -2.71 -35.17
N THR A 72 -29.33 -3.90 -34.65
CA THR A 72 -30.21 -5.07 -34.81
C THR A 72 -30.87 -5.36 -33.47
N ASP A 73 -32.19 -5.29 -33.46
CA ASP A 73 -33.10 -5.62 -32.36
C ASP A 73 -32.67 -6.89 -31.62
N THR A 74 -32.15 -6.70 -30.40
CA THR A 74 -31.95 -7.78 -29.44
C THR A 74 -33.10 -7.69 -28.44
N PRO A 75 -33.86 -8.77 -28.20
CA PRO A 75 -35.00 -8.74 -27.29
C PRO A 75 -34.54 -8.33 -25.89
N GLU A 76 -35.24 -7.35 -25.32
CA GLU A 76 -35.05 -6.87 -23.96
C GLU A 76 -35.40 -7.97 -22.96
N VAL A 77 -34.42 -8.82 -22.67
CA VAL A 77 -34.43 -9.68 -21.49
C VAL A 77 -34.15 -8.77 -20.32
N ILE A 78 -35.20 -8.36 -19.61
CA ILE A 78 -35.09 -7.66 -18.32
C ILE A 78 -34.37 -8.62 -17.36
N PRO A 79 -33.08 -8.40 -17.02
CA PRO A 79 -32.44 -9.24 -16.03
C PRO A 79 -33.01 -8.84 -14.67
N SER A 80 -33.96 -9.65 -14.19
CA SER A 80 -34.43 -9.59 -12.81
C SER A 80 -33.36 -10.21 -11.92
N THR A 81 -32.22 -9.52 -11.77
CA THR A 81 -31.12 -10.00 -10.93
C THR A 81 -31.46 -9.67 -9.47
N PRO A 82 -31.67 -10.68 -8.60
CA PRO A 82 -31.78 -10.44 -7.15
C PRO A 82 -30.49 -9.79 -6.65
N PRO A 83 -30.49 -9.02 -5.55
CA PRO A 83 -29.27 -8.39 -5.03
C PRO A 83 -28.21 -9.46 -4.80
N SER A 84 -27.17 -9.46 -5.64
CA SER A 84 -26.08 -10.41 -5.51
C SER A 84 -25.33 -10.07 -4.24
N LEU A 85 -25.10 -11.08 -3.40
CA LEU A 85 -24.06 -11.02 -2.39
C LEU A 85 -22.77 -10.49 -3.05
N PRO A 86 -21.93 -9.70 -2.35
CA PRO A 86 -20.68 -9.21 -2.91
C PRO A 86 -19.93 -10.39 -3.52
N ASP A 87 -19.52 -10.25 -4.79
CA ASP A 87 -18.97 -11.35 -5.54
C ASP A 87 -17.82 -11.96 -4.72
N SER A 88 -17.84 -13.29 -4.56
CA SER A 88 -16.80 -14.01 -3.83
C SER A 88 -15.39 -13.71 -4.39
N THR A 89 -15.33 -13.33 -5.67
CA THR A 89 -14.15 -12.80 -6.36
C THR A 89 -13.65 -11.50 -5.71
N ASP A 90 -14.54 -10.52 -5.47
CA ASP A 90 -14.19 -9.22 -4.88
C ASP A 90 -13.66 -9.38 -3.46
N GLN A 91 -14.29 -10.25 -2.66
CA GLN A 91 -13.83 -10.55 -1.31
C GLN A 91 -12.45 -11.23 -1.30
N THR A 92 -12.18 -12.08 -2.31
CA THR A 92 -10.88 -12.74 -2.45
C THR A 92 -9.79 -11.73 -2.81
N LEU A 93 -10.05 -10.84 -3.77
CA LEU A 93 -9.13 -9.77 -4.17
C LEU A 93 -8.85 -8.82 -3.01
N LEU A 94 -9.87 -8.47 -2.22
CA LEU A 94 -9.71 -7.60 -1.06
C LEU A 94 -8.82 -8.24 0.00
N ALA A 95 -9.02 -9.54 0.28
CA ALA A 95 -8.20 -10.27 1.25
C ALA A 95 -6.74 -10.42 0.80
N GLU A 96 -6.52 -10.72 -0.47
CA GLU A 96 -5.19 -10.79 -1.08
C GLU A 96 -4.50 -9.42 -1.06
N GLY A 97 -5.21 -8.36 -1.45
CA GLY A 97 -4.72 -6.99 -1.44
C GLY A 97 -4.30 -6.54 -0.05
N LYS A 98 -5.10 -6.86 0.97
CA LYS A 98 -4.78 -6.62 2.37
C LYS A 98 -3.49 -7.31 2.79
N LEU A 99 -3.32 -8.59 2.43
CA LEU A 99 -2.12 -9.35 2.75
C LEU A 99 -0.88 -8.71 2.11
N ILE A 100 -0.97 -8.32 0.83
CA ILE A 100 0.14 -7.71 0.11
C ILE A 100 0.50 -6.35 0.71
N PHE A 101 -0.51 -5.50 0.92
CA PHE A 101 -0.36 -4.17 1.48
C PHE A 101 0.26 -4.21 2.88
N GLU A 102 -0.18 -5.12 3.75
CA GLU A 102 0.26 -5.12 5.14
C GLU A 102 1.55 -5.89 5.40
N LYS A 103 1.92 -6.84 4.51
CA LYS A 103 2.93 -7.85 4.84
C LYS A 103 3.97 -8.11 3.77
N THR A 104 3.59 -8.21 2.48
CA THR A 104 4.48 -8.87 1.50
C THR A 104 5.07 -7.96 0.43
N ALA A 105 4.46 -6.81 0.13
CA ALA A 105 5.00 -5.90 -0.89
C ALA A 105 6.46 -5.51 -0.58
N GLY A 106 7.39 -5.83 -1.48
CA GLY A 106 8.82 -5.58 -1.30
C GLY A 106 9.44 -6.24 -0.06
N GLY A 107 8.80 -7.27 0.51
CA GLY A 107 9.23 -7.98 1.71
C GLY A 107 8.89 -7.29 3.05
N VAL A 108 8.29 -6.10 3.02
CA VAL A 108 7.96 -5.32 4.23
C VAL A 108 6.49 -4.90 4.29
N GLY A 109 5.76 -4.95 3.17
CA GLY A 109 4.40 -4.42 3.04
C GLY A 109 4.39 -2.91 2.80
N CYS A 110 3.44 -2.44 2.01
CA CYS A 110 3.18 -1.02 1.77
C CYS A 110 2.94 -0.24 3.08
N ALA A 111 2.24 -0.87 4.04
CA ALA A 111 1.88 -0.27 5.32
C ALA A 111 3.09 0.16 6.17
N PHE A 112 4.24 -0.50 5.98
CA PHE A 112 5.46 -0.14 6.71
C PHE A 112 5.88 1.31 6.45
N CYS A 113 5.71 1.78 5.20
CA CYS A 113 6.01 3.15 4.81
C CYS A 113 4.76 4.05 4.83
N HIS A 114 3.61 3.54 4.39
CA HIS A 114 2.41 4.35 4.17
C HIS A 114 1.39 4.30 5.32
N GLY A 115 1.64 3.54 6.39
CA GLY A 115 0.70 3.36 7.49
C GLY A 115 -0.32 2.24 7.22
N MET A 116 -0.90 1.71 8.29
CA MET A 116 -1.86 0.59 8.20
C MET A 116 -3.15 0.96 7.48
N ASP A 117 -3.52 2.24 7.51
CA ASP A 117 -4.69 2.80 6.81
C ASP A 117 -4.30 3.62 5.57
N GLY A 118 -3.02 3.61 5.18
CA GLY A 118 -2.54 4.28 3.97
C GLY A 118 -2.53 5.81 4.04
N LYS A 119 -2.47 6.41 5.25
CA LYS A 119 -2.46 7.86 5.46
C LYS A 119 -1.08 8.52 5.33
N GLY A 120 -0.02 7.75 5.18
CA GLY A 120 1.37 8.24 5.08
C GLY A 120 2.10 8.35 6.42
N ASP A 121 1.54 7.79 7.49
CA ASP A 121 2.06 7.80 8.86
C ASP A 121 2.73 6.48 9.25
N GLY A 122 3.33 5.80 8.25
CA GLY A 122 3.96 4.50 8.47
C GLY A 122 5.15 4.54 9.44
N PRO A 123 5.38 3.45 10.19
CA PRO A 123 6.42 3.39 11.23
C PRO A 123 7.85 3.58 10.71
N ALA A 124 8.08 3.49 9.39
CA ALA A 124 9.37 3.80 8.78
C ALA A 124 9.78 5.27 8.97
N GLY A 125 8.83 6.19 9.19
CA GLY A 125 9.12 7.61 9.41
C GLY A 125 9.73 8.34 8.20
N LEU A 126 9.53 7.79 6.99
CA LEU A 126 10.14 8.30 5.75
C LEU A 126 9.31 9.41 5.06
N GLY A 127 8.21 9.84 5.67
CA GLY A 127 7.32 10.85 5.09
C GLY A 127 6.64 10.38 3.80
N ALA A 128 6.27 9.10 3.72
CA ALA A 128 5.56 8.58 2.56
C ALA A 128 4.20 9.27 2.42
N PRO A 129 3.75 9.62 1.20
CA PRO A 129 2.44 10.23 1.02
C PRO A 129 1.31 9.25 1.33
N ALA A 130 0.11 9.76 1.59
CA ALA A 130 -1.09 8.94 1.63
C ALA A 130 -1.29 8.21 0.29
N ASN A 131 -1.69 6.95 0.34
CA ASN A 131 -1.93 6.11 -0.84
C ASN A 131 -3.34 5.47 -0.87
N ARG A 132 -4.14 5.61 0.20
CA ARG A 132 -5.55 5.19 0.20
C ARG A 132 -6.33 5.92 -0.90
N GLY A 133 -7.16 5.18 -1.65
CA GLY A 133 -7.93 5.69 -2.79
C GLY A 133 -7.09 6.16 -3.98
N SER A 134 -5.84 5.73 -4.09
CA SER A 134 -5.00 6.12 -5.23
C SER A 134 -5.54 5.56 -6.54
N THR A 135 -5.39 6.30 -7.65
CA THR A 135 -5.73 5.77 -8.97
C THR A 135 -4.72 4.74 -9.45
N ARG A 136 -5.16 3.84 -10.35
CA ARG A 136 -4.29 2.83 -10.99
C ARG A 136 -3.05 3.44 -11.62
N ALA A 137 -3.21 4.55 -12.35
CA ALA A 137 -2.10 5.24 -13.00
C ALA A 137 -1.08 5.77 -11.98
N ARG A 138 -1.55 6.36 -10.87
CA ARG A 138 -0.67 6.85 -9.79
C ARG A 138 0.06 5.70 -9.10
N PHE A 139 -0.63 4.60 -8.84
CA PHE A 139 -0.06 3.40 -8.24
C PHE A 139 1.04 2.79 -9.12
N GLU A 140 0.79 2.62 -10.41
CA GLU A 140 1.77 2.05 -11.34
C GLU A 140 2.98 2.96 -11.55
N TRP A 141 2.77 4.27 -11.66
CA TRP A 141 3.86 5.24 -11.73
C TRP A 141 4.71 5.26 -10.45
N ALA A 142 4.08 5.11 -9.27
CA ALA A 142 4.80 5.06 -7.99
C ALA A 142 5.68 3.80 -7.90
N LEU A 143 5.14 2.63 -8.23
CA LEU A 143 5.92 1.38 -8.32
C LEU A 143 7.04 1.46 -9.37
N GLY A 144 6.82 2.19 -10.46
CA GLY A 144 7.83 2.48 -11.48
C GLY A 144 8.94 3.45 -11.03
N GLY A 145 8.86 3.95 -9.79
CA GLY A 145 9.88 4.80 -9.17
C GLY A 145 9.37 6.16 -8.72
N GLY A 146 8.18 6.60 -9.14
CA GLY A 146 7.67 7.91 -8.72
C GLY A 146 8.69 9.05 -8.97
N GLU A 147 8.70 10.08 -8.12
CA GLU A 147 9.76 11.09 -8.15
C GLU A 147 11.06 10.66 -7.45
N THR A 148 10.98 9.78 -6.44
CA THR A 148 12.11 9.53 -5.51
C THR A 148 12.85 8.23 -5.75
N GLY A 149 12.32 7.34 -6.60
CA GLY A 149 12.80 5.97 -6.79
C GLY A 149 12.52 5.06 -5.59
N ALA A 150 11.85 5.53 -4.53
CA ALA A 150 11.78 4.80 -3.26
C ALA A 150 11.01 3.47 -3.33
N MET A 151 10.20 3.24 -4.36
CA MET A 151 9.36 2.05 -4.50
C MET A 151 9.82 1.08 -5.59
N VAL A 152 10.94 1.35 -6.29
CA VAL A 152 11.39 0.50 -7.44
C VAL A 152 11.74 -0.93 -7.05
N PHE A 153 11.97 -1.22 -5.77
CA PHE A 153 12.24 -2.56 -5.29
C PHE A 153 10.94 -3.39 -5.08
N ILE A 154 9.77 -2.76 -5.14
CA ILE A 154 8.48 -3.42 -4.98
C ILE A 154 8.02 -3.94 -6.35
N GLN A 155 8.22 -5.24 -6.55
CA GLN A 155 7.83 -5.93 -7.78
C GLN A 155 6.53 -6.70 -7.54
N LEU A 156 5.45 -6.24 -8.16
CA LEU A 156 4.14 -6.91 -8.15
C LEU A 156 3.76 -7.30 -9.59
N ASN A 157 3.21 -8.49 -9.73
CA ASN A 157 2.59 -8.94 -10.98
C ASN A 157 1.21 -8.27 -11.19
N ARG A 158 0.56 -8.55 -12.32
CA ARG A 158 -0.73 -7.91 -12.67
C ARG A 158 -1.83 -8.21 -11.63
N ALA A 159 -2.00 -9.48 -11.24
CA ALA A 159 -3.04 -9.89 -10.30
C ALA A 159 -2.78 -9.29 -8.90
N GLU A 160 -1.53 -9.29 -8.45
CA GLU A 160 -1.14 -8.66 -7.18
C GLU A 160 -1.43 -7.15 -7.18
N LYS A 161 -1.17 -6.47 -8.30
CA LYS A 161 -1.52 -5.05 -8.48
C LYS A 161 -3.03 -4.83 -8.42
N ASP A 162 -3.81 -5.69 -9.07
CA ASP A 162 -5.28 -5.64 -9.02
C ASP A 162 -5.80 -5.81 -7.59
N ALA A 163 -5.28 -6.79 -6.87
CA ALA A 163 -5.64 -7.04 -5.47
C ALA A 163 -5.29 -5.85 -4.56
N VAL A 164 -4.07 -5.31 -4.66
CA VAL A 164 -3.67 -4.13 -3.88
C VAL A 164 -4.55 -2.92 -4.19
N MET A 165 -4.88 -2.69 -5.46
CA MET A 165 -5.78 -1.61 -5.85
C MET A 165 -7.17 -1.74 -5.22
N ALA A 166 -7.76 -2.94 -5.21
CA ALA A 166 -9.02 -3.19 -4.53
C ALA A 166 -8.94 -2.84 -3.02
N TYR A 167 -7.81 -3.14 -2.38
CA TYR A 167 -7.61 -2.78 -0.97
C TYR A 167 -7.38 -1.28 -0.76
N LEU A 168 -6.66 -0.60 -1.67
CA LEU A 168 -6.47 0.84 -1.60
C LEU A 168 -7.81 1.59 -1.79
N ASP A 169 -8.67 1.11 -2.68
CA ASP A 169 -10.02 1.65 -2.87
C ASP A 169 -10.85 1.48 -1.59
N PHE A 170 -10.85 0.27 -1.01
CA PHE A 170 -11.50 0.00 0.29
C PHE A 170 -11.00 0.95 1.40
N LEU A 171 -9.69 1.21 1.49
CA LEU A 171 -9.12 2.15 2.46
C LEU A 171 -9.54 3.60 2.18
N GLY A 172 -9.75 3.97 0.93
CA GLY A 172 -10.19 5.30 0.51
C GLY A 172 -11.63 5.62 0.95
N GLU A 173 -12.45 4.58 1.14
CA GLU A 173 -13.82 4.70 1.65
C GLU A 173 -13.90 4.79 3.18
N GLN A 174 -12.80 4.50 3.89
CA GLN A 174 -12.74 4.61 5.35
C GLN A 174 -12.54 6.08 5.78
N PRO A 175 -13.10 6.50 6.93
CA PRO A 175 -12.96 7.86 7.44
C PRO A 175 -11.49 8.31 7.65
#